data_AF-A0A0E3V6L3-F1
#
_entry.id   AF-A0A0E3V6L3-F1
#
_cell.length_a   1.000
_cell.length_b   1.000
_cell.length_c   1.000
_cell.angle_alpha   90.00
_cell.angle_beta   90.00
_cell.angle_gamma   90.00
#
_symmetry.space_group_name_H-M   'P 1'
#
loop_
_entity.id
_entity.type
_entity.pdbx_description
1 polymer ?
#
loop_
_entity_poly.entity_id
_entity_poly.type
_entity_poly.pdbx_seq_one_letter_code
_entity_poly.pdbx_strand_id
1 'polypeptide(L)'
;MALRYVLFFLLLSATSFGQQYRVIDRNAIGWYVYNGDHKLSKRWELHTEYQWRRVALIQSWQQSLARLGLGYKLTDQVKLAGGFTFFTTYPYGDYPVADAGVPTIENRTHEDIQLSAKMGIVSLRHRFRLEQRWLGIGAEDNPRHIESWEYQNRARYQISGTIPLQGATIEDGEWYANFFDELFIGFGRNVEQNIFNQNRISAGLGYQFRETFAIELNYLNQISQHPELEPISQKPVFEINHGFRLNVKYDLDFSKK
;
A
#
# COMPACT_ATOMS: atom_id res chain seq x y z
N MET A 1 3.63 -8.66 42.60
CA MET A 1 4.65 -8.05 41.71
C MET A 1 4.07 -7.50 40.41
N ALA A 2 3.16 -8.19 39.71
CA ALA A 2 2.62 -7.76 38.42
C ALA A 2 1.93 -6.37 38.40
N LEU A 3 1.23 -5.97 39.47
CA LEU A 3 0.49 -4.70 39.52
C LEU A 3 1.40 -3.45 39.54
N ARG A 4 2.62 -3.58 40.08
CA ARG A 4 3.62 -2.47 40.11
C ARG A 4 4.17 -2.16 38.72
N TYR A 5 4.33 -3.15 37.86
CA TYR A 5 4.79 -2.95 36.48
C TYR A 5 3.71 -2.34 35.59
N VAL A 6 2.43 -2.66 35.83
CA VAL A 6 1.28 -2.07 35.13
C VAL A 6 1.12 -0.59 35.48
N LEU A 7 1.27 -0.23 36.75
CA LEU A 7 1.25 1.17 37.21
C LEU A 7 2.45 1.99 36.69
N PHE A 8 3.63 1.37 36.56
CA PHE A 8 4.81 2.02 35.97
C PHE A 8 4.63 2.30 34.46
N PHE A 9 3.98 1.39 33.73
CA PHE A 9 3.62 1.60 32.31
C PHE A 9 2.52 2.66 32.12
N LEU A 10 1.56 2.76 33.06
CA LEU A 10 0.51 3.79 33.05
C LEU A 10 1.02 5.19 33.43
N LEU A 11 2.12 5.29 34.18
CA LEU A 11 2.75 6.57 34.52
C LEU A 11 3.67 7.12 33.42
N LEU A 12 4.20 6.26 32.54
CA LEU A 12 4.98 6.67 31.35
C LEU A 12 4.11 7.20 30.19
N SER A 13 2.78 7.06 30.29
CA SER A 13 1.83 7.54 29.26
C SER A 13 1.28 8.94 29.55
N ALA A 14 1.66 9.55 30.67
CA ALA A 14 1.30 10.93 30.96
C ALA A 14 2.34 11.90 30.37
N THR A 15 1.84 12.80 29.51
CA THR A 15 2.54 13.94 28.91
C THR A 15 3.43 13.68 27.68
N SER A 16 2.82 13.32 26.55
CA SER A 16 3.35 13.72 25.24
C SER A 16 2.67 15.03 24.78
N PHE A 17 3.10 16.17 25.33
CA PHE A 17 2.79 17.48 24.75
C PHE A 17 3.71 17.73 23.56
N GLY A 18 3.44 17.03 22.46
CA GLY A 18 4.15 17.15 21.19
C GLY A 18 3.23 17.09 19.98
N GLN A 19 1.90 17.16 20.16
CA GLN A 19 0.99 17.30 19.03
C GLN A 19 1.08 18.74 18.52
N GLN A 20 2.02 18.97 17.60
CA GLN A 20 1.94 20.09 16.69
C GLN A 20 0.53 20.09 16.09
N TYR A 21 -0.13 21.25 16.08
CA TYR A 21 -1.42 21.38 15.43
C TYR A 21 -1.25 20.92 13.98
N ARG A 22 -1.96 19.86 13.61
CA ARG A 22 -1.94 19.27 12.27
C ARG A 22 -3.26 19.51 11.59
N VAL A 23 -3.20 19.69 10.28
CA VAL A 23 -4.38 19.69 9.42
C VAL A 23 -4.78 18.23 9.20
N ILE A 24 -6.07 17.94 9.32
CA ILE A 24 -6.61 16.60 9.08
C ILE A 24 -7.56 16.70 7.90
N ASP A 25 -7.19 16.07 6.80
CA ASP A 25 -8.05 15.89 5.64
C ASP A 25 -8.71 14.50 5.72
N ARG A 26 -10.03 14.43 5.59
CA ARG A 26 -10.78 13.16 5.69
C ARG A 26 -11.45 12.85 4.37
N ASN A 27 -11.11 11.68 3.84
CA ASN A 27 -11.59 11.26 2.53
C ASN A 27 -12.24 9.87 2.60
N ALA A 28 -13.40 9.73 1.98
CA ALA A 28 -14.01 8.43 1.73
C ALA A 28 -13.46 7.85 0.43
N ILE A 29 -12.94 6.62 0.44
CA ILE A 29 -12.23 6.03 -0.71
C ILE A 29 -12.84 4.71 -1.21
N GLY A 30 -12.69 4.46 -2.51
CA GLY A 30 -12.96 3.15 -3.11
C GLY A 30 -11.80 2.75 -4.01
N TRP A 31 -11.14 1.66 -3.66
CA TRP A 31 -9.98 1.13 -4.38
C TRP A 31 -10.37 -0.12 -5.14
N TYR A 32 -10.30 -0.04 -6.46
CA TYR A 32 -10.57 -1.16 -7.35
C TYR A 32 -9.23 -1.67 -7.87
N VAL A 33 -8.90 -2.91 -7.52
CA VAL A 33 -7.57 -3.45 -7.69
C VAL A 33 -7.65 -4.74 -8.49
N TYR A 34 -6.77 -4.86 -9.47
CA TYR A 34 -6.44 -6.12 -10.12
C TYR A 34 -5.01 -6.52 -9.70
N ASN A 35 -4.83 -7.79 -9.34
CA ASN A 35 -3.52 -8.41 -9.14
C ASN A 35 -3.44 -9.74 -9.90
N GLY A 36 -2.32 -10.01 -10.53
CA GLY A 36 -2.01 -11.32 -11.09
C GLY A 36 -0.56 -11.71 -10.82
N ASP A 37 -0.35 -12.81 -10.13
CA ASP A 37 0.94 -13.46 -9.95
C ASP A 37 1.01 -14.67 -10.90
N HIS A 38 1.36 -14.41 -12.16
CA HIS A 38 1.32 -15.41 -13.21
C HIS A 38 2.56 -16.31 -13.18
N LYS A 39 2.35 -17.61 -13.12
CA LYS A 39 3.42 -18.59 -13.07
C LYS A 39 4.06 -18.75 -14.45
N LEU A 40 5.34 -18.43 -14.56
CA LEU A 40 6.13 -18.61 -15.78
C LEU A 40 6.89 -19.94 -15.77
N SER A 41 7.37 -20.37 -14.60
CA SER A 41 8.07 -21.65 -14.39
C SER A 41 7.94 -22.12 -12.95
N LYS A 42 8.66 -23.17 -12.56
CA LYS A 42 8.68 -23.66 -11.16
C LYS A 42 9.15 -22.61 -10.13
N ARG A 43 9.97 -21.65 -10.54
CA ARG A 43 10.54 -20.63 -9.64
C ARG A 43 10.27 -19.18 -10.05
N TRP A 44 9.78 -18.95 -11.27
CA TRP A 44 9.59 -17.60 -11.79
C TRP A 44 8.11 -17.27 -11.96
N GLU A 45 7.76 -16.06 -11.54
CA GLU A 45 6.42 -15.49 -11.62
C GLU A 45 6.49 -14.09 -12.23
N LEU A 46 5.51 -13.75 -13.07
CA LEU A 46 5.26 -12.41 -13.57
C LEU A 46 4.15 -11.77 -12.74
N HIS A 47 4.48 -10.68 -12.05
CA HIS A 47 3.52 -9.90 -11.31
C HIS A 47 2.94 -8.78 -12.19
N THR A 48 1.62 -8.71 -12.30
CA THR A 48 0.88 -7.62 -12.94
C THR A 48 -0.12 -7.02 -11.96
N GLU A 49 -0.20 -5.69 -11.90
CA GLU A 49 -1.12 -5.00 -10.99
C GLU A 49 -1.62 -3.71 -11.63
N TYR A 50 -2.92 -3.47 -11.52
CA TYR A 50 -3.52 -2.18 -11.80
C TYR A 50 -4.40 -1.76 -10.63
N GLN A 51 -4.27 -0.51 -10.18
CA GLN A 51 -5.18 0.06 -9.19
C GLN A 51 -5.86 1.30 -9.76
N TRP A 52 -7.18 1.24 -9.77
CA TRP A 52 -8.07 2.36 -10.01
C TRP A 52 -8.62 2.85 -8.67
N ARG A 53 -8.03 3.93 -8.14
CA ARG A 53 -8.38 4.46 -6.82
C ARG A 53 -9.23 5.70 -6.94
N ARG A 54 -10.31 5.77 -6.17
CA ARG A 54 -11.33 6.82 -6.21
C ARG A 54 -11.56 7.43 -4.84
N VAL A 55 -11.99 8.69 -4.83
CA VAL A 55 -12.59 9.37 -3.67
C VAL A 55 -14.09 9.48 -3.84
N ALA A 56 -14.80 9.73 -2.72
CA ALA A 56 -16.25 9.59 -2.61
C ALA A 56 -16.72 8.24 -3.20
N LEU A 57 -16.00 7.17 -2.83
CA LEU A 57 -16.18 5.76 -3.21
C LEU A 57 -15.95 5.44 -4.69
N ILE A 58 -16.42 6.27 -5.62
CA ILE A 58 -16.24 6.05 -7.07
C ILE A 58 -16.18 7.35 -7.88
N GLN A 59 -16.66 8.46 -7.32
CA GLN A 59 -17.01 9.66 -8.10
C GLN A 59 -15.80 10.32 -8.75
N SER A 60 -14.73 10.57 -7.99
CA SER A 60 -13.57 11.33 -8.47
C SER A 60 -12.28 10.53 -8.40
N TRP A 61 -11.32 10.86 -9.25
CA TRP A 61 -10.03 10.20 -9.27
C TRP A 61 -9.25 10.49 -7.99
N GLN A 62 -8.65 9.44 -7.42
CA GLN A 62 -7.58 9.58 -6.44
C GLN A 62 -6.26 9.32 -7.15
N GLN A 63 -6.06 8.09 -7.62
CA GLN A 63 -4.79 7.61 -8.16
C GLN A 63 -5.01 6.52 -9.22
N SER A 64 -4.12 6.50 -10.20
CA SER A 64 -3.91 5.40 -11.15
C SER A 64 -2.55 4.77 -10.86
N LEU A 65 -2.48 3.45 -10.70
CA LEU A 65 -1.23 2.71 -10.50
C LEU A 65 -1.19 1.55 -11.48
N ALA A 66 -0.16 1.50 -12.32
CA ALA A 66 0.17 0.31 -13.10
C ALA A 66 1.53 -0.23 -12.65
N ARG A 67 1.62 -1.53 -12.39
CA ARG A 67 2.85 -2.19 -11.95
C ARG A 67 3.09 -3.48 -12.71
N LEU A 68 4.36 -3.68 -13.02
CA LEU A 68 4.91 -4.90 -13.58
C LEU A 68 6.10 -5.33 -12.72
N GLY A 69 6.22 -6.61 -12.42
CA GLY A 69 7.35 -7.13 -11.67
C GLY A 69 7.66 -8.59 -11.98
N LEU A 70 8.82 -9.04 -11.54
CA LEU A 70 9.24 -10.43 -11.60
C LEU A 70 9.47 -10.94 -10.18
N GLY A 71 8.91 -12.11 -9.89
CA GLY A 71 9.12 -12.85 -8.67
C GLY A 71 10.00 -14.07 -8.89
N TYR A 72 10.91 -14.32 -7.97
CA TYR A 72 11.74 -15.53 -7.90
C TYR A 72 11.54 -16.24 -6.57
N LYS A 73 11.02 -17.45 -6.62
CA LYS A 73 10.83 -18.33 -5.47
C LYS A 73 12.17 -18.99 -5.10
N LEU A 74 12.82 -18.46 -4.06
CA LEU A 74 14.09 -18.98 -3.55
C LEU A 74 13.87 -20.30 -2.79
N THR A 75 12.83 -20.35 -1.95
CA THR A 75 12.36 -21.54 -1.24
C THR A 75 10.82 -21.53 -1.17
N ASP A 76 10.20 -22.54 -0.57
CA ASP A 76 8.75 -22.52 -0.32
C ASP A 76 8.29 -21.43 0.64
N GLN A 77 9.22 -20.83 1.39
CA GLN A 77 8.94 -19.79 2.39
C GLN A 77 9.52 -18.43 2.00
N VAL A 78 10.44 -18.36 1.04
CA VAL A 78 11.15 -17.12 0.68
C VAL A 78 10.98 -16.82 -0.81
N LYS A 79 10.43 -15.64 -1.10
CA LYS A 79 10.32 -15.08 -2.46
C LYS A 79 11.05 -13.75 -2.52
N LEU A 80 11.88 -13.60 -3.54
CA LEU A 80 12.46 -12.31 -3.94
C LEU A 80 11.61 -11.76 -5.06
N ALA A 81 11.42 -10.45 -5.13
CA ALA A 81 10.78 -9.85 -6.29
C ALA A 81 11.35 -8.46 -6.57
N GLY A 82 11.14 -7.97 -7.78
CA GLY A 82 11.40 -6.59 -8.11
C GLY A 82 10.59 -6.15 -9.31
N GLY A 83 10.46 -4.84 -9.50
CA GLY A 83 9.66 -4.34 -10.61
C GLY A 83 9.54 -2.84 -10.70
N PHE A 84 8.73 -2.41 -11.64
CA PHE A 84 8.48 -1.02 -11.98
C PHE A 84 7.01 -0.66 -11.75
N THR A 85 6.76 0.54 -11.26
CA THR A 85 5.42 1.10 -11.09
C THR A 85 5.36 2.47 -11.74
N PHE A 86 4.37 2.66 -12.62
CA PHE A 86 3.95 3.96 -13.08
C PHE A 86 2.74 4.41 -12.27
N PHE A 87 2.81 5.63 -11.74
CA PHE A 87 1.83 6.13 -10.78
C PHE A 87 1.39 7.54 -11.18
N THR A 88 0.09 7.80 -11.11
CA THR A 88 -0.49 9.12 -11.36
C THR A 88 -1.40 9.47 -10.20
N THR A 89 -1.16 10.61 -9.55
CA THR A 89 -2.01 11.13 -8.47
C THR A 89 -2.78 12.33 -8.98
N TYR A 90 -4.10 12.30 -8.84
CA TYR A 90 -4.98 13.40 -9.23
C TYR A 90 -5.23 14.32 -8.03
N PRO A 91 -5.62 15.58 -8.24
CA PRO A 91 -6.05 16.45 -7.16
C PRO A 91 -7.32 15.90 -6.49
N TYR A 92 -7.31 15.75 -5.17
CA TYR A 92 -8.46 15.34 -4.36
C TYR A 92 -8.31 15.85 -2.92
N GLY A 93 -9.40 15.83 -2.16
CA GLY A 93 -9.42 16.30 -0.77
C GLY A 93 -9.50 17.82 -0.66
N ASP A 94 -9.54 18.29 0.59
CA ASP A 94 -9.52 19.73 0.90
C ASP A 94 -8.11 20.30 0.76
N TYR A 95 -7.10 19.43 0.85
CA TYR A 95 -5.68 19.76 0.68
C TYR A 95 -5.09 18.80 -0.36
N PRO A 96 -5.14 19.11 -1.66
CA PRO A 96 -4.60 18.22 -2.69
C PRO A 96 -3.08 18.33 -2.78
N VAL A 97 -2.39 17.18 -2.83
CA VAL A 97 -0.93 17.12 -3.11
C VAL A 97 -0.61 17.47 -4.56
N ALA A 98 -1.53 17.17 -5.48
CA ALA A 98 -1.40 17.55 -6.88
C ALA A 98 -2.05 18.92 -7.08
N ASP A 99 -1.32 19.86 -7.70
CA ASP A 99 -1.81 21.21 -7.97
C ASP A 99 -3.18 21.22 -8.63
N ALA A 100 -3.99 22.24 -8.32
CA ALA A 100 -5.41 22.37 -8.65
C ALA A 100 -5.71 22.24 -10.16
N GLY A 101 -5.75 21.00 -10.64
CA GLY A 101 -6.08 20.61 -12.02
C GLY A 101 -5.02 19.81 -12.77
N VAL A 102 -3.83 19.58 -12.22
CA VAL A 102 -2.73 18.87 -12.89
C VAL A 102 -2.31 17.63 -12.10
N PRO A 103 -2.51 16.41 -12.65
CA PRO A 103 -2.05 15.19 -11.99
C PRO A 103 -0.52 15.14 -11.88
N THR A 104 -0.01 14.65 -10.75
CA THR A 104 1.42 14.39 -10.56
C THR A 104 1.76 12.99 -11.04
N ILE A 105 2.87 12.87 -11.78
CA ILE A 105 3.39 11.61 -12.30
C ILE A 105 4.55 11.15 -11.43
N GLU A 106 4.61 9.86 -11.15
CA GLU A 106 5.69 9.28 -10.39
C GLU A 106 6.07 7.91 -10.96
N ASN A 107 7.38 7.70 -11.14
CA ASN A 107 7.95 6.40 -11.47
C ASN A 107 8.54 5.78 -10.21
N ARG A 108 8.39 4.46 -10.05
CA ARG A 108 8.99 3.74 -8.93
C ARG A 108 9.64 2.45 -9.37
N THR A 109 10.82 2.17 -8.87
CA THR A 109 11.40 0.82 -8.85
C THR A 109 11.29 0.26 -7.45
N HIS A 110 11.23 -1.07 -7.34
CA HIS A 110 11.19 -1.70 -6.04
C HIS A 110 11.87 -3.06 -6.03
N GLU A 111 12.37 -3.42 -4.87
CA GLU A 111 12.91 -4.72 -4.52
C GLU A 111 12.23 -5.25 -3.25
N ASP A 112 11.80 -6.51 -3.29
CA ASP A 112 11.08 -7.19 -2.22
C ASP A 112 11.81 -8.43 -1.73
N ILE A 113 11.72 -8.65 -0.42
CA ILE A 113 11.79 -9.99 0.17
C ILE A 113 10.49 -10.30 0.89
N GLN A 114 9.94 -11.48 0.59
CA GLN A 114 8.71 -11.99 1.20
C GLN A 114 9.01 -13.29 1.95
N LEU A 115 8.59 -13.33 3.21
CA LEU A 115 8.72 -14.48 4.10
C LEU A 115 7.32 -15.00 4.43
N SER A 116 7.06 -16.26 4.11
CA SER A 116 5.76 -16.90 4.31
C SER A 116 5.85 -17.98 5.38
N ALA A 117 4.87 -18.00 6.29
CA ALA A 117 4.75 -18.98 7.34
C ALA A 117 3.29 -19.47 7.44
N LYS A 118 3.10 -20.72 7.87
CA LYS A 118 1.79 -21.26 8.22
C LYS A 118 1.75 -21.57 9.71
N MET A 119 0.70 -21.13 10.39
CA MET A 119 0.45 -21.40 11.80
C MET A 119 -0.97 -21.99 11.92
N GLY A 120 -1.06 -23.32 11.93
CA GLY A 120 -2.32 -24.02 11.77
C GLY A 120 -2.97 -23.68 10.42
N ILE A 121 -4.23 -23.23 10.45
CA ILE A 121 -4.98 -22.80 9.26
C ILE A 121 -4.63 -21.37 8.81
N VAL A 122 -3.89 -20.60 9.62
CA VAL A 122 -3.52 -19.23 9.29
C VAL A 122 -2.28 -19.22 8.42
N SER A 123 -2.38 -18.61 7.24
CA SER A 123 -1.20 -18.28 6.43
C SER A 123 -0.79 -16.85 6.71
N LEU A 124 0.48 -16.63 7.07
CA LEU A 124 1.07 -15.32 7.34
C LEU A 124 2.18 -15.02 6.34
N ARG A 125 2.30 -13.76 5.96
CA ARG A 125 3.36 -13.26 5.10
C ARG A 125 3.87 -11.92 5.59
N HIS A 126 5.19 -11.85 5.75
CA HIS A 126 5.93 -10.61 5.97
C HIS A 126 6.57 -10.19 4.64
N ARG A 127 6.43 -8.93 4.26
CA ARG A 127 7.10 -8.35 3.09
C ARG A 127 7.90 -7.13 3.53
N PHE A 128 9.18 -7.13 3.18
CA PHE A 128 10.03 -5.96 3.24
C PHE A 128 10.26 -5.49 1.82
N ARG A 129 10.02 -4.20 1.56
CA ARG A 129 10.19 -3.59 0.26
C ARG A 129 11.07 -2.37 0.39
N LEU A 130 12.10 -2.31 -0.46
CA LEU A 130 12.81 -1.08 -0.77
C LEU A 130 12.21 -0.49 -2.04
N GLU A 131 12.02 0.82 -2.06
CA GLU A 131 11.43 1.51 -3.20
C GLU A 131 12.21 2.79 -3.48
N GLN A 132 12.60 2.96 -4.74
CA GLN A 132 13.16 4.20 -5.26
C GLN A 132 12.09 4.90 -6.07
N ARG A 133 11.90 6.20 -5.83
CA ARG A 133 10.79 7.00 -6.32
C ARG A 133 11.34 8.19 -7.06
N TRP A 134 10.81 8.45 -8.25
CA TRP A 134 11.08 9.65 -9.04
C TRP A 134 9.77 10.39 -9.20
N LEU A 135 9.61 11.49 -8.47
CA LEU A 135 8.43 12.35 -8.51
C LEU A 135 8.65 13.39 -9.62
N GLY A 136 7.73 13.48 -10.56
CA GLY A 136 7.81 14.44 -11.66
C GLY A 136 7.48 15.84 -11.16
N ILE A 137 8.38 16.78 -11.43
CA ILE A 137 8.22 18.20 -11.14
C ILE A 137 7.84 18.91 -12.44
N GLY A 138 6.68 19.57 -12.43
CA GLY A 138 6.18 20.32 -13.58
C GLY A 138 6.97 21.62 -13.80
N ALA A 139 7.06 22.07 -15.05
CA ALA A 139 7.62 23.38 -15.38
C ALA A 139 6.73 24.52 -14.85
N GLU A 140 7.32 25.65 -14.46
CA GLU A 140 6.59 26.82 -13.96
C GLU A 140 5.57 27.37 -14.97
N ASP A 141 5.92 27.37 -16.26
CA ASP A 141 5.09 27.88 -17.35
C ASP A 141 4.04 26.88 -17.85
N ASN A 142 4.28 25.58 -17.63
CA ASN A 142 3.38 24.50 -17.99
C ASN A 142 3.56 23.30 -17.03
N PRO A 143 2.77 23.21 -15.95
CA PRO A 143 2.92 22.14 -14.96
C PRO A 143 2.63 20.72 -15.50
N ARG A 144 2.05 20.60 -16.71
CA ARG A 144 1.86 19.30 -17.38
C ARG A 144 3.13 18.81 -18.08
N HIS A 145 4.09 19.71 -18.35
CA HIS A 145 5.39 19.35 -18.86
C HIS A 145 6.31 19.04 -17.67
N ILE A 146 6.79 17.80 -17.58
CA ILE A 146 7.73 17.41 -16.54
C ILE A 146 9.12 17.95 -16.91
N GLU A 147 9.60 18.93 -16.15
CA GLU A 147 10.91 19.56 -16.35
C GLU A 147 12.02 18.78 -15.64
N SER A 148 11.72 18.24 -14.46
CA SER A 148 12.71 17.51 -13.66
C SER A 148 12.07 16.40 -12.82
N TRP A 149 12.91 15.60 -12.18
CA TRP A 149 12.50 14.48 -11.33
C TRP A 149 13.16 14.57 -9.97
N GLU A 150 12.37 14.52 -8.91
CA GLU A 150 12.86 14.46 -7.54
C GLU A 150 12.98 13.00 -7.08
N TYR A 151 14.16 12.62 -6.62
CA TYR A 151 14.45 11.27 -6.16
C TYR A 151 14.21 11.09 -4.66
N GLN A 152 13.47 10.05 -4.26
CA GLN A 152 13.26 9.69 -2.86
C GLN A 152 13.39 8.17 -2.63
N ASN A 153 13.85 7.77 -1.45
CA ASN A 153 13.82 6.36 -1.04
C ASN A 153 12.73 6.11 -0.01
N ARG A 154 12.15 4.91 -0.06
CA ARG A 154 11.13 4.47 0.88
C ARG A 154 11.33 3.01 1.26
N ALA A 155 11.40 2.74 2.56
CA ALA A 155 11.32 1.41 3.12
C ALA A 155 9.86 1.11 3.48
N ARG A 156 9.40 -0.11 3.20
CA ARG A 156 8.05 -0.55 3.51
C ARG A 156 8.09 -1.91 4.18
N TYR A 157 7.26 -2.07 5.18
CA TYR A 157 7.04 -3.34 5.84
C TYR A 157 5.54 -3.65 5.86
N GLN A 158 5.17 -4.82 5.36
CA GLN A 158 3.80 -5.33 5.40
C GLN A 158 3.76 -6.66 6.13
N ILE A 159 2.81 -6.80 7.05
CA ILE A 159 2.34 -8.10 7.53
C ILE A 159 0.95 -8.35 6.92
N SER A 160 0.72 -9.55 6.41
CA SER A 160 -0.56 -9.95 5.83
C SER A 160 -0.89 -11.38 6.20
N GLY A 161 -2.18 -11.72 6.20
CA GLY A 161 -2.60 -13.08 6.44
C GLY A 161 -3.93 -13.44 5.83
N THR A 162 -4.14 -14.76 5.69
CA THR A 162 -5.40 -15.36 5.23
C THR A 162 -5.81 -16.51 6.15
N ILE A 163 -7.12 -16.68 6.31
CA ILE A 163 -7.72 -17.70 7.18
C ILE A 163 -8.92 -18.31 6.42
N PRO A 164 -8.90 -19.60 6.07
CA PRO A 164 -10.08 -20.29 5.53
C PRO A 164 -11.22 -20.27 6.55
N LEU A 165 -12.48 -20.22 6.10
CA LEU A 165 -13.65 -20.09 6.98
C LEU A 165 -14.53 -21.34 7.04
N GLN A 166 -14.40 -22.28 6.10
CA GLN A 166 -15.11 -23.55 6.10
C GLN A 166 -14.17 -24.75 6.28
N GLY A 167 -12.99 -24.71 5.67
CA GLY A 167 -12.01 -25.80 5.64
C GLY A 167 -10.70 -25.54 6.38
N ALA A 168 -9.71 -26.40 6.14
CA ALA A 168 -8.35 -26.24 6.64
C ALA A 168 -7.44 -25.46 5.67
N THR A 169 -7.87 -25.31 4.43
CA THR A 169 -7.15 -24.73 3.29
C THR A 169 -8.10 -23.90 2.44
N ILE A 170 -7.57 -22.92 1.70
CA ILE A 170 -8.35 -22.13 0.74
C ILE A 170 -8.41 -22.91 -0.57
N GLU A 171 -9.55 -23.55 -0.85
CA GLU A 171 -9.82 -24.34 -2.05
C GLU A 171 -10.94 -23.70 -2.89
N ASP A 172 -11.23 -24.27 -4.05
CA ASP A 172 -12.33 -23.81 -4.91
C ASP A 172 -13.66 -23.85 -4.15
N GLY A 173 -14.37 -22.73 -4.10
CA GLY A 173 -15.62 -22.58 -3.35
C GLY A 173 -15.46 -22.11 -1.90
N GLU A 174 -14.24 -21.78 -1.47
CA GLU A 174 -13.95 -21.38 -0.10
C GLU A 174 -14.07 -19.86 0.12
N TRP A 175 -14.79 -19.47 1.16
CA TRP A 175 -14.71 -18.16 1.80
C TRP A 175 -13.51 -18.10 2.73
N TYR A 176 -12.78 -17.00 2.67
CA TYR A 176 -11.64 -16.78 3.56
C TYR A 176 -11.64 -15.36 4.12
N ALA A 177 -11.19 -15.20 5.36
CA ALA A 177 -10.84 -13.89 5.89
C ALA A 177 -9.42 -13.52 5.44
N ASN A 178 -9.19 -12.23 5.19
CA ASN A 178 -7.87 -11.70 4.87
C ASN A 178 -7.63 -10.37 5.56
N PHE A 179 -6.36 -10.07 5.85
CA PHE A 179 -5.95 -8.79 6.41
C PHE A 179 -4.54 -8.42 5.99
N PHE A 180 -4.23 -7.13 6.09
CA PHE A 180 -2.85 -6.65 6.11
C PHE A 180 -2.71 -5.35 6.92
N ASP A 181 -1.50 -5.12 7.41
CA ASP A 181 -1.03 -3.82 7.90
C ASP A 181 0.30 -3.51 7.20
N GLU A 182 0.41 -2.33 6.61
CA GLU A 182 1.60 -1.88 5.88
C GLU A 182 2.05 -0.49 6.33
N LEU A 183 3.30 -0.41 6.78
CA LEU A 183 3.99 0.81 7.16
C LEU A 183 4.96 1.27 6.07
N PHE A 184 5.04 2.58 5.85
CA PHE A 184 5.86 3.24 4.85
C PHE A 184 6.73 4.31 5.53
N ILE A 185 8.05 4.18 5.37
CA ILE A 185 9.04 5.08 5.98
C ILE A 185 9.93 5.65 4.88
N GLY A 186 9.93 6.96 4.71
CA GLY A 186 10.86 7.66 3.83
C GLY A 186 12.24 7.80 4.48
N PHE A 187 13.31 7.75 3.68
CA PHE A 187 14.65 8.04 4.16
C PHE A 187 15.56 8.63 3.07
N GLY A 188 16.66 9.26 3.50
CA GLY A 188 17.65 9.91 2.63
C GLY A 188 17.58 11.44 2.71
N ARG A 189 18.47 12.12 1.98
CA ARG A 189 18.62 13.59 2.05
C ARG A 189 17.42 14.37 1.51
N ASN A 190 16.66 13.74 0.62
CA ASN A 190 15.49 14.35 -0.04
C ASN A 190 14.18 13.98 0.68
N VAL A 191 14.27 13.50 1.93
CA VAL A 191 13.12 13.22 2.78
C VAL A 191 13.18 14.23 3.93
N GLU A 192 12.48 15.35 3.74
CA GLU A 192 12.56 16.47 4.68
C GLU A 192 11.74 16.19 5.94
N GLN A 193 10.40 16.22 5.84
CA GLN A 193 9.51 16.21 7.00
C GLN A 193 8.60 14.97 7.09
N ASN A 194 8.56 14.13 6.05
CA ASN A 194 7.64 12.98 5.94
C ASN A 194 8.34 11.62 6.12
N ILE A 195 9.22 11.52 7.13
CA ILE A 195 9.88 10.25 7.49
C ILE A 195 8.83 9.17 7.73
N PHE A 196 7.78 9.46 8.51
CA PHE A 196 6.54 8.70 8.44
C PHE A 196 5.79 9.12 7.18
N ASN A 197 5.74 8.23 6.19
CA ASN A 197 5.05 8.53 4.94
C ASN A 197 3.60 8.10 5.03
N GLN A 198 3.36 6.86 5.45
CA GLN A 198 2.01 6.30 5.48
C GLN A 198 1.90 5.01 6.33
N ASN A 199 0.70 4.76 6.86
CA ASN A 199 0.24 3.44 7.29
C ASN A 199 -1.06 3.05 6.56
N ARG A 200 -1.23 1.76 6.26
CA ARG A 200 -2.45 1.18 5.68
C ARG A 200 -2.83 -0.08 6.42
N ILE A 201 -4.03 -0.11 6.98
CA ILE A 201 -4.61 -1.32 7.57
C ILE A 201 -5.87 -1.71 6.78
N SER A 202 -5.99 -3.01 6.50
CA SER A 202 -7.08 -3.57 5.72
C SER A 202 -7.51 -4.90 6.30
N ALA A 203 -8.81 -5.16 6.32
CA ALA A 203 -9.35 -6.47 6.67
C ALA A 203 -10.67 -6.72 5.93
N GLY A 204 -10.95 -7.97 5.61
CA GLY A 204 -12.12 -8.31 4.83
C GLY A 204 -12.30 -9.79 4.55
N LEU A 205 -13.18 -10.05 3.60
CA LEU A 205 -13.52 -11.39 3.13
C LEU A 205 -13.11 -11.55 1.68
N GLY A 206 -12.74 -12.76 1.30
CA GLY A 206 -12.54 -13.17 -0.06
C GLY A 206 -13.27 -14.47 -0.34
N TYR A 207 -13.52 -14.71 -1.62
CA TYR A 207 -14.08 -15.97 -2.11
C TYR A 207 -13.19 -16.51 -3.22
N GLN A 208 -12.76 -17.76 -3.05
CA GLN A 208 -11.95 -18.48 -4.01
C GLN A 208 -12.88 -19.17 -5.01
N PHE A 209 -12.98 -18.65 -6.23
CA PHE A 209 -13.85 -19.23 -7.26
C PHE A 209 -13.18 -20.42 -7.95
N ARG A 210 -11.87 -20.31 -8.19
CA ARG A 210 -11.00 -21.32 -8.80
C ARG A 210 -9.60 -21.16 -8.24
N GLU A 211 -8.73 -22.15 -8.34
CA GLU A 211 -7.31 -22.06 -7.92
C GLU A 211 -6.62 -20.79 -8.44
N THR A 212 -7.00 -20.35 -9.65
CA THR A 212 -6.44 -19.18 -10.33
C THR A 212 -7.26 -17.90 -10.20
N PHE A 213 -8.43 -17.90 -9.55
CA PHE A 213 -9.35 -16.76 -9.52
C PHE A 213 -10.02 -16.57 -8.17
N ALA A 214 -9.85 -15.37 -7.59
CA ALA A 214 -10.51 -14.97 -6.35
C ALA A 214 -10.92 -13.49 -6.39
N ILE A 215 -11.95 -13.15 -5.61
CA ILE A 215 -12.34 -11.76 -5.37
C ILE A 215 -12.30 -11.51 -3.87
N GLU A 216 -11.77 -10.35 -3.45
CA GLU A 216 -11.74 -9.92 -2.06
C GLU A 216 -12.39 -8.54 -1.91
N LEU A 217 -13.22 -8.39 -0.88
CA LEU A 217 -13.74 -7.10 -0.45
C LEU A 217 -13.25 -6.81 0.96
N ASN A 218 -12.55 -5.69 1.10
CA ASN A 218 -11.93 -5.26 2.34
C ASN A 218 -12.41 -3.89 2.77
N TYR A 219 -12.55 -3.67 4.07
CA TYR A 219 -12.46 -2.33 4.63
C TYR A 219 -10.99 -1.91 4.65
N LEU A 220 -10.72 -0.66 4.26
CA LEU A 220 -9.38 -0.08 4.20
C LEU A 220 -9.37 1.22 5.00
N ASN A 221 -8.39 1.36 5.87
CA ASN A 221 -8.03 2.60 6.52
C ASN A 221 -6.58 2.96 6.18
N GLN A 222 -6.37 4.20 5.75
CA GLN A 222 -5.08 4.74 5.40
C GLN A 222 -4.86 6.06 6.13
N ILE A 223 -3.68 6.20 6.73
CA ILE A 223 -3.18 7.46 7.24
C ILE A 223 -1.93 7.81 6.44
N SER A 224 -1.93 8.93 5.72
CA SER A 224 -0.78 9.43 4.97
C SER A 224 -0.42 10.84 5.39
N GLN A 225 0.88 11.14 5.41
CA GLN A 225 1.38 12.50 5.61
C GLN A 225 1.78 13.09 4.26
N HIS A 226 1.41 14.35 4.02
CA HIS A 226 1.87 15.08 2.84
C HIS A 226 3.39 15.27 2.85
N PRO A 227 4.03 15.34 1.68
CA PRO A 227 5.45 15.66 1.59
C PRO A 227 5.75 17.09 2.02
N GLU A 228 4.83 18.02 1.73
CA GLU A 228 4.96 19.45 2.00
C GLU A 228 4.02 19.91 3.12
N LEU A 229 4.32 21.07 3.70
CA LEU A 229 3.45 21.73 4.67
C LEU A 229 2.32 22.46 3.96
N GLU A 230 1.18 22.63 4.64
CA GLU A 230 0.10 23.44 4.10
C GLU A 230 0.57 24.89 3.90
N PRO A 231 0.46 25.49 2.70
CA PRO A 231 1.12 26.75 2.36
C PRO A 231 0.78 27.92 3.29
N ILE A 232 -0.46 28.00 3.79
CA ILE A 232 -0.93 29.14 4.59
C ILE A 232 -0.57 28.97 6.06
N SER A 233 -0.95 27.85 6.66
CA SER A 233 -0.78 27.57 8.09
C SER A 233 0.59 27.02 8.44
N GLN A 234 1.38 26.58 7.45
CA GLN A 234 2.70 25.95 7.61
C GLN A 234 2.65 24.74 8.54
N LYS A 235 1.51 24.04 8.54
CA LYS A 235 1.27 22.86 9.37
C LYS A 235 1.36 21.57 8.55
N PRO A 236 1.81 20.46 9.16
CA PRO A 236 1.73 19.15 8.55
C PRO A 236 0.27 18.80 8.25
N VAL A 237 0.04 18.27 7.05
CA VAL A 237 -1.26 17.73 6.63
C VAL A 237 -1.23 16.21 6.74
N PHE A 238 -2.23 15.66 7.42
CA PHE A 238 -2.48 14.22 7.49
C PHE A 238 -3.80 13.90 6.79
N GLU A 239 -3.72 13.04 5.79
CA GLU A 239 -4.90 12.46 5.15
C GLU A 239 -5.33 11.21 5.90
N ILE A 240 -6.59 11.16 6.31
CA ILE A 240 -7.25 9.99 6.87
C ILE A 240 -8.27 9.50 5.86
N ASN A 241 -7.84 8.51 5.08
CA ASN A 241 -8.66 7.86 4.08
C ASN A 241 -9.32 6.62 4.68
N HIS A 242 -10.63 6.46 4.49
CA HIS A 242 -11.36 5.27 4.91
C HIS A 242 -12.37 4.83 3.85
N GLY A 243 -12.59 3.54 3.69
CA GLY A 243 -13.55 3.03 2.72
C GLY A 243 -13.26 1.58 2.39
N PHE A 244 -13.37 1.21 1.11
CA PHE A 244 -13.20 -0.19 0.71
C PHE A 244 -12.10 -0.41 -0.32
N ARG A 245 -11.60 -1.63 -0.35
CA ARG A 245 -10.74 -2.18 -1.40
C ARG A 245 -11.40 -3.42 -1.98
N LEU A 246 -11.82 -3.34 -3.24
CA LEU A 246 -12.28 -4.48 -4.04
C LEU A 246 -11.10 -4.99 -4.86
N ASN A 247 -10.68 -6.22 -4.61
CA ASN A 247 -9.54 -6.84 -5.26
C ASN A 247 -9.98 -8.02 -6.11
N VAL A 248 -9.56 -8.03 -7.36
CA VAL A 248 -9.70 -9.16 -8.27
C VAL A 248 -8.33 -9.78 -8.44
N LYS A 249 -8.21 -11.05 -8.10
CA LYS A 249 -6.97 -11.83 -8.21
C LYS A 249 -7.11 -12.83 -9.36
N TYR A 250 -6.15 -12.82 -10.28
CA TYR A 250 -6.15 -13.75 -11.41
C TYR A 250 -4.75 -14.22 -11.78
N ASP A 251 -4.47 -15.49 -11.50
CA ASP A 251 -3.13 -16.09 -11.54
C ASP A 251 -3.06 -17.13 -12.67
N LEU A 252 -2.63 -16.71 -13.86
CA LEU A 252 -2.42 -17.60 -15.01
C LEU A 252 -1.19 -18.51 -14.81
N ASP A 253 -1.28 -19.78 -15.27
CA ASP A 253 -0.14 -20.71 -15.32
C ASP A 253 0.35 -20.88 -16.76
N PHE A 254 1.41 -20.15 -17.11
CA PHE A 254 2.10 -20.24 -18.41
C PHE A 254 3.17 -21.34 -18.44
N SER A 255 3.41 -22.04 -17.33
CA SER A 255 4.41 -23.12 -17.28
C SER A 255 3.92 -24.42 -17.91
N LYS A 256 2.60 -24.53 -18.14
CA LYS A 256 1.95 -25.65 -18.82
C LYS A 256 1.84 -25.30 -20.32
N LYS A 257 2.72 -25.90 -21.13
CA LYS A 257 2.55 -25.92 -22.60
C LYS A 257 1.77 -27.16 -23.01
#